data_AF-K1YGP0-F1
#
_entry.id   AF-K1YGP0-F1
#
_cell.length_a   1.000
_cell.length_b   1.000
_cell.length_c   1.000
_cell.angle_alpha   90.00
_cell.angle_beta   90.00
_cell.angle_gamma   90.00
#
_symmetry.space_group_name_H-M   'P 1'
#
loop_
_entity.id
_entity.type
_entity.pdbx_description
1 polymer ?
#
loop_
_entity_poly.entity_id
_entity_poly.type
_entity_poly.pdbx_seq_one_letter_code
_entity_poly.pdbx_strand_id
1 'polypeptide(L)'
;MLFEVGFETLCDKVLVVYTPANLALSRLMERNKLSKEEASKRLESQMDIELKKQRADFVIDNSGSPENTKQQVMNLLQNIV
;
A
#
# COMPACT_ATOMS: atom_id res chain seq x y z
N MET A 1 -7.28 -8.43 -1.05
CA MET A 1 -7.50 -8.20 -2.49
C MET A 1 -8.68 -7.24 -2.58
N LEU A 2 -8.49 -6.04 -3.13
CA LEU A 2 -9.60 -5.07 -3.37
C LEU A 2 -9.72 -4.87 -4.88
N PHE A 3 -8.67 -4.30 -5.48
CA PHE A 3 -8.53 -4.11 -6.93
C PHE A 3 -8.47 -5.42 -7.72
N GLU A 4 -7.91 -6.47 -7.14
CA GLU A 4 -7.73 -7.75 -7.83
C GLU A 4 -9.04 -8.52 -8.00
N VAL A 5 -10.08 -8.14 -7.24
CA VAL A 5 -11.42 -8.75 -7.28
C VAL A 5 -12.51 -7.77 -7.73
N GLY A 6 -12.15 -6.54 -8.12
CA GLY A 6 -13.09 -5.53 -8.62
C GLY A 6 -13.95 -4.86 -7.53
N PHE A 7 -13.62 -5.04 -6.26
CA PHE A 7 -14.42 -4.55 -5.14
C PHE A 7 -14.27 -3.05 -4.89
N GLU A 8 -13.33 -2.38 -5.56
CA GLU A 8 -13.23 -0.92 -5.55
C GLU A 8 -14.53 -0.22 -5.98
N THR A 9 -15.34 -0.88 -6.80
CA THR A 9 -16.64 -0.37 -7.27
C THR A 9 -17.72 -0.31 -6.18
N LEU A 10 -17.49 -0.99 -5.06
CA LEU A 10 -18.39 -1.00 -3.89
C LEU A 10 -18.07 0.11 -2.89
N CYS A 11 -17.00 0.88 -3.11
CA CYS A 11 -16.55 1.93 -2.21
C CYS A 11 -16.76 3.31 -2.84
N ASP A 12 -17.20 4.30 -2.06
CA ASP A 12 -17.29 5.69 -2.53
C ASP A 12 -15.92 6.28 -2.85
N LYS A 13 -14.91 5.88 -2.06
CA LYS A 13 -13.51 6.28 -2.18
C LYS A 13 -12.59 5.14 -1.80
N VAL A 14 -11.48 5.01 -2.52
CA VAL A 14 -10.44 4.02 -2.27
C VAL A 14 -9.12 4.69 -1.89
N LEU A 15 -8.59 4.30 -0.74
CA LEU A 15 -7.29 4.72 -0.25
C LEU A 15 -6.26 3.60 -0.41
N VAL A 16 -5.10 3.93 -0.97
CA VAL A 16 -3.95 3.03 -1.05
C VAL A 16 -2.84 3.50 -0.12
N VAL A 17 -2.40 2.59 0.76
CA VAL A 17 -1.16 2.77 1.51
C VAL A 17 -0.02 2.28 0.63
N TYR A 18 0.74 3.22 0.09
CA TYR A 18 1.81 2.99 -0.88
C TYR A 18 3.16 2.80 -0.18
N THR A 19 3.99 1.92 -0.72
CA THR A 19 5.41 1.78 -0.37
C THR A 19 6.14 1.18 -1.58
N PRO A 20 7.33 1.68 -1.95
CA PRO A 20 8.11 1.10 -3.04
C PRO A 20 8.35 -0.41 -2.86
N ALA A 21 8.30 -1.16 -3.96
CA ALA A 21 8.38 -2.62 -3.95
C ALA A 21 9.65 -3.15 -3.24
N ASN A 22 10.79 -2.51 -3.44
CA ASN A 22 12.05 -2.86 -2.78
C ASN A 22 11.99 -2.70 -1.25
N LEU A 23 11.38 -1.63 -0.76
CA LEU A 23 11.23 -1.38 0.67
C LEU A 23 10.19 -2.33 1.29
N ALA A 24 9.09 -2.60 0.58
CA ALA A 24 8.10 -3.58 0.99
C ALA A 24 8.73 -4.99 1.10
N LEU A 25 9.56 -5.38 0.15
CA LEU A 25 10.28 -6.65 0.16
C LEU A 25 11.19 -6.77 1.39
N SER A 26 12.05 -5.76 1.63
CA SER A 26 12.94 -5.74 2.79
C SER A 26 12.18 -5.85 4.12
N ARG A 27 11.12 -5.06 4.29
CA ARG A 27 10.28 -5.10 5.50
C ARG A 27 9.57 -6.45 5.66
N LEU A 28 9.11 -7.05 4.57
CA LEU A 28 8.43 -8.35 4.58
C LEU A 28 9.40 -9.47 5.00
N MET A 29 10.62 -9.46 4.47
CA MET A 29 11.67 -10.41 4.84
C MET A 29 12.01 -10.30 6.33
N GLU A 30 12.24 -9.08 6.82
CA GLU A 30 12.61 -8.82 8.22
C GLU A 30 11.49 -9.24 9.19
N ARG A 31 10.25 -8.82 8.91
CA ARG A 31 9.11 -9.08 9.79
C ARG A 31 8.74 -10.56 9.85
N ASN A 32 8.75 -11.24 8.70
CA ASN A 32 8.25 -12.61 8.58
C ASN A 32 9.37 -13.67 8.57
N LYS A 33 10.64 -13.26 8.68
CA LYS A 33 11.82 -14.13 8.59
C LYS A 33 11.82 -14.99 7.31
N LEU A 34 11.47 -14.38 6.20
CA LEU A 34 11.39 -15.04 4.89
C LEU A 34 12.69 -14.89 4.11
N SER A 35 12.98 -15.86 3.26
CA SER A 35 13.98 -15.70 2.21
C SER A 35 13.51 -14.66 1.19
N LYS A 36 14.48 -14.10 0.43
CA LYS A 36 14.18 -13.17 -0.66
C LYS A 36 13.20 -13.77 -1.68
N GLU A 37 13.38 -15.05 -2.01
CA GLU A 37 12.54 -15.74 -3.00
C GLU A 37 11.09 -15.89 -2.52
N GLU A 38 10.88 -16.30 -1.26
CA GLU A 38 9.54 -16.41 -0.67
C GLU A 38 8.85 -15.04 -0.58
N ALA A 39 9.60 -14.02 -0.17
CA ALA A 39 9.09 -12.66 -0.08
C ALA A 39 8.74 -12.09 -1.47
N SER A 40 9.57 -12.33 -2.48
CA SER A 40 9.33 -11.92 -3.87
C SER A 40 8.10 -12.59 -4.46
N LYS A 41 7.98 -13.92 -4.35
CA LYS A 41 6.79 -14.66 -4.81
C LYS A 41 5.51 -14.11 -4.19
N ARG A 42 5.57 -13.74 -2.91
CA ARG A 42 4.42 -13.18 -2.20
C ARG A 42 4.08 -11.76 -2.66
N LEU A 43 5.10 -10.94 -2.96
CA LEU A 43 4.90 -9.60 -3.51
C LEU A 43 4.32 -9.65 -4.92
N GLU A 44 4.86 -10.54 -5.78
CA GLU A 44 4.43 -10.76 -7.16
C GLU A 44 3.03 -11.37 -7.28
N SER A 45 2.55 -12.07 -6.24
CA SER A 45 1.17 -12.60 -6.21
C SER A 45 0.09 -11.51 -6.12
N GLN A 46 0.47 -10.27 -5.83
CA GLN A 46 -0.44 -9.13 -5.72
C GLN A 46 -0.31 -8.23 -6.94
N MET A 47 -1.34 -7.41 -7.18
CA MET A 47 -1.26 -6.36 -8.20
C MET A 47 -0.14 -5.36 -7.86
N ASP A 48 0.56 -4.90 -8.90
CA ASP A 48 1.63 -3.91 -8.81
C ASP A 48 1.18 -2.68 -8.01
N ILE A 49 2.03 -2.27 -7.07
CA ILE A 49 1.75 -1.16 -6.17
C ILE A 49 1.65 0.17 -6.93
N GLU A 50 2.35 0.33 -8.05
CA GLU A 50 2.24 1.52 -8.91
C GLU A 50 0.86 1.57 -9.60
N LEU A 51 0.35 0.42 -10.05
CA LEU A 51 -0.99 0.34 -10.62
C LEU A 51 -2.06 0.62 -9.56
N LYS A 52 -1.90 0.09 -8.34
CA LYS A 52 -2.80 0.41 -7.22
C LYS A 52 -2.82 1.89 -6.91
N LYS A 53 -1.64 2.53 -6.87
CA LYS A 53 -1.49 3.96 -6.63
C LYS A 53 -2.22 4.80 -7.68
N GLN A 54 -2.15 4.42 -8.96
CA GLN A 54 -2.84 5.13 -10.06
C GLN A 54 -4.37 5.00 -10.00
N ARG A 55 -4.88 3.89 -9.45
CA ARG A 55 -6.33 3.60 -9.39
C ARG A 55 -7.01 4.10 -8.11
N ALA A 56 -6.26 4.67 -7.17
CA ALA A 56 -6.79 5.11 -5.88
C ALA A 56 -7.27 6.57 -5.94
N ASP A 57 -8.32 6.89 -5.18
CA ASP A 57 -8.71 8.29 -4.93
C ASP A 57 -7.68 9.00 -4.05
N PHE A 58 -7.12 8.27 -3.08
CA PHE A 58 -6.16 8.81 -2.12
C PHE A 58 -4.98 7.87 -1.95
N VAL A 59 -3.81 8.45 -1.71
CA VAL A 59 -2.56 7.72 -1.50
C VAL A 59 -1.90 8.21 -0.22
N ILE A 60 -1.52 7.27 0.64
CA ILE A 60 -0.68 7.52 1.82
C ILE A 60 0.67 6.86 1.59
N ASP A 61 1.74 7.65 1.53
CA ASP A 61 3.09 7.14 1.37
C ASP A 61 3.67 6.70 2.73
N ASN A 62 3.82 5.39 2.89
CA ASN A 62 4.39 4.73 4.07
C ASN A 62 5.87 4.35 3.86
N SER A 63 6.56 4.95 2.89
CA SER A 63 8.00 4.77 2.70
C SER A 63 8.84 5.48 3.78
N GLY A 64 8.29 6.55 4.37
CA GLY A 64 8.93 7.35 5.41
C GLY A 64 8.73 6.81 6.84
N SER A 65 8.75 7.73 7.80
CA SER A 65 8.51 7.43 9.22
C SER A 65 7.02 7.20 9.52
N PRO A 66 6.70 6.53 10.65
CA PRO A 66 5.32 6.47 11.17
C PRO A 66 4.70 7.85 11.35
N GLU A 67 5.47 8.84 11.82
CA GLU A 67 5.03 10.23 11.95
C GLU A 67 4.62 10.85 10.61
N ASN A 68 5.39 10.64 9.54
CA ASN A 68 5.02 11.13 8.20
C ASN A 68 3.71 10.51 7.72
N THR A 69 3.54 9.21 7.97
CA THR A 69 2.30 8.49 7.64
C THR A 69 1.12 9.04 8.44
N LYS A 70 1.30 9.27 9.74
CA LYS A 70 0.29 9.85 10.63
C LYS A 70 -0.15 11.24 10.17
N GLN A 71 0.80 12.11 9.79
CA GLN A 71 0.48 13.44 9.28
C GLN A 71 -0.32 13.37 7.98
N GLN A 72 0.04 12.50 7.03
CA GLN A 72 -0.73 12.31 5.80
C GLN A 72 -2.16 11.84 6.08
N VAL A 73 -2.34 10.90 7.01
CA VAL A 73 -3.67 10.41 7.41
C VAL A 73 -4.49 11.52 8.06
N MET A 74 -3.91 12.30 8.97
CA MET A 74 -4.61 13.41 9.62
C MET A 74 -5.04 14.49 8.62
N ASN A 75 -4.15 14.85 7.68
CA ASN A 75 -4.46 15.80 6.61
C ASN A 75 -5.59 15.28 5.73
N LEU A 76 -5.57 13.98 5.41
CA LEU A 76 -6.60 13.39 4.57
C LEU A 76 -7.97 13.41 5.27
N LEU A 77 -8.03 13.04 6.56
CA LEU A 77 -9.27 13.05 7.33
C LEU A 77 -9.89 14.44 7.45
N GLN A 78 -9.09 15.51 7.43
CA GLN A 78 -9.61 16.88 7.42
C GLN A 78 -10.26 17.29 6.09
N ASN A 79 -9.88 16.64 4.98
CA ASN A 79 -10.35 16.99 3.63
C ASN A 79 -11.43 16.04 3.08
N ILE A 80 -11.71 14.94 3.79
CA ILE A 80 -12.73 13.95 3.40
C ILE A 80 -14.12 14.26 4.01
N VAL A 81 -14.20 15.20 4.97
CA VAL A 81 -15.46 15.63 5.60
C VAL A 81 -16.09 16.80 4.87
#